data_AF-A0A658KG99-F1
#
_entry.id   AF-A0A658KG99-F1
#
_cell.length_a   1.000
_cell.length_b   1.000
_cell.length_c   1.000
_cell.angle_alpha   90.00
_cell.angle_beta   90.00
_cell.angle_gamma   90.00
#
_symmetry.space_group_name_H-M   'P 1'
#
loop_
_entity.id
_entity.type
_entity.pdbx_description
1 polymer ?
#
loop_
_entity_poly.entity_id
_entity_poly.type
_entity_poly.pdbx_seq_one_letter_code
_entity_poly.pdbx_strand_id
1 'polypeptide(L)' 'MLSDHADWPGLLWAIEQTGAERVMVTHGSVGILVRYLRELGLDAQGFSTEYGDEEDSNPATAEPEAVTAGEAQS' A
#
# COMPACT_ATOMS: atom_id res chain seq x y z
N MET A 1 6.80 10.63 -10.01
CA MET A 1 6.18 9.52 -9.27
C MET A 1 4.80 10.01 -8.85
N LEU A 2 3.77 9.65 -9.62
CA LEU A 2 2.41 10.16 -9.47
C LEU A 2 1.50 8.95 -9.25
N SER A 3 1.15 8.64 -8.00
CA SER A 3 -0.01 7.81 -7.62
C SER A 3 -0.18 7.62 -6.09
N ASP A 4 0.44 8.44 -5.23
CA ASP A 4 0.12 8.40 -3.77
C ASP A 4 -1.13 9.25 -3.41
N HIS A 5 -1.69 9.97 -4.38
CA HIS A 5 -3.01 10.58 -4.27
C HIS A 5 -4.04 9.69 -4.95
N ALA A 6 -4.27 8.50 -4.39
CA ALA A 6 -5.39 7.66 -4.76
C ALA A 6 -6.66 8.53 -4.87
N ASP A 7 -7.38 8.38 -5.98
CA ASP A 7 -8.48 9.22 -6.42
C ASP A 7 -9.66 9.11 -5.44
N TRP A 8 -9.56 9.76 -4.28
CA TRP A 8 -10.51 9.63 -3.17
C TRP A 8 -11.95 9.95 -3.59
N PRO A 9 -12.21 11.03 -4.36
CA PRO A 9 -13.54 11.26 -4.88
C PRO A 9 -14.01 10.15 -5.82
N GLY A 10 -13.14 9.63 -6.70
CA GLY A 10 -13.47 8.52 -7.60
C GLY A 10 -13.74 7.21 -6.85
N LEU A 11 -12.98 6.92 -5.80
CA LEU A 11 -13.17 5.77 -4.93
C LEU A 11 -14.51 5.84 -4.20
N LEU A 12 -14.82 6.98 -3.59
CA LEU A 12 -16.10 7.20 -2.91
C LEU A 12 -17.27 7.09 -3.88
N TRP A 13 -17.14 7.69 -5.07
CA TRP A 13 -18.15 7.56 -6.12
C TRP A 13 -18.36 6.10 -6.51
N ALA A 14 -17.29 5.33 -6.73
CA ALA A 14 -17.38 3.91 -7.05
C ALA A 14 -18.10 3.11 -5.96
N ILE A 15 -17.76 3.35 -4.69
CA ILE A 15 -18.43 2.72 -3.54
C ILE A 15 -19.92 3.07 -3.51
N GLU A 16 -20.28 4.34 -3.71
CA GLU A 16 -21.68 4.77 -3.76
C GLU A 16 -22.45 4.09 -4.90
N GLN A 17 -21.85 4.00 -6.09
CA GLN A 17 -22.46 3.33 -7.23
C GLN A 17 -22.64 1.82 -7.02
N THR A 18 -21.89 1.20 -6.11
CA THR A 18 -22.10 -0.22 -5.77
C THR A 18 -23.37 -0.46 -4.96
N GLY A 19 -23.87 0.56 -4.23
CA GLY A 19 -24.98 0.41 -3.28
C GLY A 19 -24.68 -0.55 -2.12
N ALA A 20 -23.41 -0.81 -1.81
CA ALA A 20 -23.02 -1.74 -0.77
C ALA A 20 -23.36 -1.20 0.63
N GLU A 21 -24.05 -1.99 1.46
CA GLU A 21 -24.32 -1.67 2.86
C GLU A 21 -23.09 -1.91 3.77
N ARG A 22 -22.20 -2.81 3.33
CA ARG A 22 -20.96 -3.18 4.04
C ARG A 22 -19.74 -3.05 3.14
N VAL A 23 -18.70 -2.42 3.66
CA VAL A 23 -17.43 -2.19 2.94
C VAL A 23 -16.24 -2.73 3.74
N MET A 24 -15.45 -3.61 3.13
CA MET A 24 -14.23 -4.17 3.74
C MET A 24 -13.00 -3.55 3.09
N VAL A 25 -12.15 -2.90 3.89
CA VAL A 25 -10.94 -2.21 3.42
C VAL A 25 -9.71 -3.02 3.85
N THR A 26 -8.88 -3.44 2.90
CA THR A 26 -7.73 -4.32 3.17
C THR A 26 -6.38 -3.60 3.17
N HIS A 27 -6.25 -2.52 2.41
CA HIS A 27 -5.00 -1.77 2.23
C HIS A 27 -5.26 -0.26 2.07
N GLY A 28 -4.20 0.54 2.04
CA GLY A 28 -4.26 1.99 1.97
C GLY A 28 -4.57 2.65 3.31
N SER A 29 -5.23 3.81 3.30
CA SER A 29 -5.57 4.56 4.51
C SER A 29 -6.81 4.01 5.23
N VAL A 30 -6.72 2.76 5.69
CA VAL A 30 -7.82 1.97 6.28
C VAL A 30 -8.54 2.74 7.38
N GLY A 31 -7.81 3.30 8.35
CA GLY A 31 -8.41 3.98 9.49
C GLY A 31 -9.23 5.22 9.10
N ILE A 32 -8.75 6.00 8.14
CA ILE A 32 -9.44 7.23 7.69
C ILE A 32 -10.68 6.85 6.87
N LEU A 33 -10.56 5.89 5.95
CA LEU A 33 -11.68 5.45 5.11
C LEU A 33 -12.80 4.79 5.90
N VAL A 34 -12.47 3.90 6.82
CA VAL A 34 -13.46 3.23 7.66
C VAL A 34 -14.23 4.25 8.50
N ARG A 35 -13.54 5.23 9.07
CA ARG A 35 -14.21 6.30 9.84
C ARG A 35 -15.16 7.10 8.96
N TYR A 36 -14.71 7.55 7.80
CA TYR A 36 -15.50 8.37 6.89
C TYR A 36 -16.76 7.63 6.39
N LEU A 37 -16.62 6.37 5.96
CA LEU A 37 -17.76 5.57 5.49
C LEU A 37 -18.78 5.30 6.61
N ARG A 38 -18.33 5.13 7.86
CA ARG A 38 -19.22 5.02 9.02
C ARG A 38 -19.96 6.33 9.32
N GLU A 39 -19.30 7.48 9.15
CA GLU A 39 -19.94 8.80 9.27
C GLU A 39 -21.04 8.99 8.20
N LEU A 40 -20.91 8.35 7.03
CA LEU A 40 -21.96 8.28 6.00
C LEU A 40 -23.08 7.26 6.29
N GLY A 41 -22.95 6.46 7.35
CA GLY A 41 -23.93 5.44 7.76
C GLY A 41 -23.69 4.04 7.19
N LEU A 42 -22.54 3.79 6.55
CA LEU A 42 -22.18 2.47 6.01
C LEU A 42 -21.47 1.60 7.05
N ASP A 43 -21.66 0.28 7.00
CA ASP A 43 -20.92 -0.68 7.83
C ASP A 43 -19.53 -0.93 7.22
N ALA A 44 -18.59 -0.03 7.50
CA ALA A 44 -17.21 -0.17 7.04
C ALA A 44 -16.31 -0.84 8.10
N GLN A 45 -15.42 -1.73 7.69
CA GLN A 45 -14.46 -2.40 8.57
C GLN A 45 -13.11 -2.59 7.88
N GLY A 46 -12.03 -2.44 8.65
CA GLY A 46 -10.69 -2.78 8.18
C GLY A 46 -10.47 -4.28 8.31
N PHE A 47 -9.94 -4.91 7.27
CA PHE A 47 -9.61 -6.33 7.26
C PHE A 47 -8.15 -6.53 6.88
N SER A 48 -7.31 -6.85 7.86
CA SER A 48 -5.92 -7.19 7.60
C SER A 48 -5.84 -8.60 7.01
N THR A 49 -5.60 -8.69 5.71
CA THR A 49 -5.20 -9.94 5.06
C THR A 49 -3.71 -10.16 5.27
N GLU A 50 -3.27 -11.41 5.45
CA GLU A 50 -1.84 -11.80 5.53
C GLU A 50 -1.06 -11.61 4.20
N TYR A 51 -1.58 -10.80 3.28
CA TYR A 51 -1.04 -10.56 1.93
C TYR A 51 -0.63 -9.09 1.73
N GLY A 52 -0.47 -8.33 2.81
CA GLY A 52 -0.30 -6.85 2.78
C GLY A 52 1.03 -6.31 3.31
N ASP A 53 1.96 -7.16 3.75
CA ASP A 53 3.26 -6.76 4.32
C ASP A 53 4.45 -7.01 3.36
N GLU A 54 4.19 -7.05 2.05
CA GLU A 54 5.23 -7.29 1.02
C GLU A 54 5.59 -6.04 0.20
N GLU A 55 5.24 -4.83 0.65
CA GLU A 55 5.63 -3.57 0.01
C GLU A 55 6.37 -2.63 0.97
N ASP A 56 7.55 -3.05 1.47
CA ASP A 56 8.75 -2.19 1.57
C ASP A 56 9.98 -3.02 1.99
N SER A 57 10.43 -3.92 1.12
CA SER A 57 11.82 -4.36 1.16
C SER A 57 12.39 -4.20 -0.24
N ASN A 58 12.79 -2.97 -0.53
CA ASN A 58 13.83 -2.71 -1.50
C ASN A 58 15.17 -3.02 -0.82
N PRO A 59 15.81 -4.19 -1.04
CA PRO A 59 17.24 -4.29 -0.81
C PRO A 59 17.93 -3.54 -1.95
N ALA A 60 17.90 -2.21 -1.90
CA ALA A 60 19.03 -1.41 -2.37
C ALA A 60 20.20 -1.67 -1.41
N THR A 61 20.71 -2.91 -1.43
CA THR A 61 22.03 -3.28 -0.92
C THR A 61 22.91 -3.34 -2.17
N ALA A 62 23.46 -2.19 -2.54
CA ALA A 62 24.85 -1.86 -2.24
C ALA A 62 25.80 -2.74 -3.05
N GLU A 63 26.08 -2.31 -4.28
CA GLU A 63 27.43 -2.45 -4.80
C GLU A 63 28.32 -1.55 -3.94
N PRO A 64 29.37 -2.13 -3.33
CA PRO A 64 30.67 -1.50 -3.49
C PRO A 64 31.69 -2.50 -4.01
N GLU A 65 32.44 -1.98 -4.97
CA GLU A 65 33.59 -2.55 -5.65
C GLU A 65 34.63 -3.17 -4.70
N ALA A 66 35.15 -4.34 -5.08
CA ALA A 66 36.48 -4.78 -4.67
C ALA A 66 37.10 -5.65 -5.77
N VAL A 67 37.56 -5.03 -6.86
CA VAL A 67 38.62 -5.62 -7.69
C VAL A 67 39.72 -4.58 -7.92
N THR A 68 40.60 -4.41 -6.93
CA THR A 68 41.95 -3.89 -7.17
C THR A 68 42.96 -4.54 -6.22
N ALA A 69 44.19 -4.70 -6.74
CA ALA A 69 45.40 -5.34 -6.19
C ALA A 69 45.37 -6.88 -6.18
N GLY A 70 46.16 -7.64 -6.95
CA GLY A 70 47.51 -7.39 -7.49
C GLY A 70 48.54 -8.13 -6.63
N GLU A 71 49.26 -9.11 -7.23
CA GLU A 71 50.55 -9.76 -6.86
C GLU A 71 50.46 -11.28 -7.16
N ALA A 72 51.17 -11.84 -8.15
CA ALA A 72 52.61 -12.02 -8.36
C ALA A 72 53.05 -13.47 -8.08
N GLN A 73 53.53 -14.13 -9.15
CA GLN A 73 54.59 -15.17 -9.19
C GLN A 73 54.39 -16.53 -8.51
N SER A 74 54.35 -17.59 -9.32
CA SER A 74 55.29 -18.73 -9.28
C SER A 74 55.32 -19.44 -10.62
#